data_AF-A0A9D4Y0U0-F1
#
_entry.id   AF-A0A9D4Y0U0-F1
#
_cell.length_a   1.000
_cell.length_b   1.000
_cell.length_c   1.000
_cell.angle_alpha   90.00
_cell.angle_beta   90.00
_cell.angle_gamma   90.00
#
_symmetry.space_group_name_H-M   'P 1'
#
loop_
_entity.id
_entity.type
_entity.pdbx_description
1 polymer ?
#
loop_
_entity_poly.entity_id
_entity_poly.type
_entity_poly.pdbx_seq_one_letter_code
_entity_poly.pdbx_strand_id
1 'polypeptide(L)'
;SNKTYWLSIGVRGRKPNTSQALTFLNYKTISASVFPTSPPPVTPLWNDFNRSKAFTKQIISKMGTPQPPKYSNQKILLLNTQNLIGNFTKWAINNVSLTLPVTPYIGSLKFKLKNTFDRKPPPRTYPIDYDIFKNPVNPNTTTGNGVYVGVVLDFVLIIMYKKWDKMRRENLYHRSVENSVRDSPTNSATTNQHSSD
;
A
#
# COMPACT_ATOMS: atom_id res chain seq x y z
N SER A 1 24.76 -2.17 31.17
CA SER A 1 24.37 -1.12 30.21
C SER A 1 23.55 -0.09 30.98
N ASN A 2 23.98 1.17 31.02
CA ASN A 2 23.36 2.24 31.81
C ASN A 2 22.93 3.41 30.89
N LYS A 3 22.16 3.11 29.82
CA LYS A 3 21.66 4.10 28.86
C LYS A 3 20.18 3.88 28.52
N THR A 4 19.44 4.95 28.25
CA THR A 4 18.10 4.91 27.66
C THR A 4 18.22 5.09 26.14
N TYR A 5 17.40 4.39 25.36
CA TYR A 5 17.39 4.49 23.89
C TYR A 5 16.00 4.86 23.37
N TRP A 6 15.96 5.53 22.23
CA TRP A 6 14.72 5.81 21.51
C TRP A 6 14.23 4.56 20.76
N LEU A 7 12.94 4.28 20.90
CA LEU A 7 12.19 3.47 19.95
C LEU A 7 11.35 4.42 19.09
N SER A 8 11.41 4.26 17.76
CA SER A 8 10.71 5.13 16.81
C SER A 8 9.89 4.30 15.84
N ILE A 9 8.64 4.72 15.60
CA ILE A 9 7.72 4.12 14.65
C ILE A 9 7.16 5.21 13.75
N GLY A 10 7.47 5.15 12.46
CA GLY A 10 6.98 6.11 11.47
C GLY A 10 6.38 5.48 10.22
N VAL A 11 5.67 6.31 9.46
CA VAL A 11 4.91 5.88 8.29
C VAL A 11 5.82 5.66 7.08
N ARG A 12 5.67 4.49 6.44
CA ARG A 12 6.21 4.18 5.11
C ARG A 12 5.11 3.62 4.20
N GLY A 13 5.35 3.55 2.89
CA GLY A 13 4.39 3.05 1.91
C GLY A 13 3.39 4.09 1.40
N ARG A 14 3.21 5.21 2.10
CA ARG A 14 2.44 6.40 1.68
C ARG A 14 3.16 7.68 2.11
N LYS A 15 2.88 8.80 1.44
CA LYS A 15 3.41 10.11 1.85
C LYS A 15 3.00 10.36 3.31
N PRO A 16 3.96 10.57 4.24
CA PRO A 16 3.64 10.79 5.64
C PRO A 16 2.82 12.07 5.82
N ASN A 17 1.79 11.99 6.67
CA ASN A 17 1.00 13.14 7.14
C ASN A 17 0.74 13.03 8.66
N THR A 18 1.62 12.32 9.35
CA THR A 18 1.54 11.98 10.77
C THR A 18 2.96 11.99 11.31
N SER A 19 3.16 12.55 12.49
CA SER A 19 4.44 12.51 13.20
C SER A 19 4.83 11.07 13.54
N GLN A 20 6.13 10.83 13.74
CA GLN A 20 6.61 9.54 14.24
C GLN A 20 6.23 9.35 15.71
N ALA A 21 5.80 8.15 16.06
CA ALA A 21 5.54 7.77 17.44
C ALA A 21 6.86 7.39 18.12
N LEU A 22 7.04 7.86 19.35
CA LEU A 22 8.28 7.70 20.12
C LEU A 22 7.98 7.07 21.48
N THR A 23 8.87 6.18 21.92
CA THR A 23 8.92 5.70 23.31
C THR A 23 10.36 5.36 23.68
N PHE A 24 10.59 4.99 24.93
CA PHE A 24 11.90 4.64 25.45
C PHE A 24 12.07 3.14 25.62
N LEU A 25 13.23 2.65 25.21
CA LEU A 25 13.80 1.43 25.77
C LEU A 25 14.69 1.85 26.95
N ASN A 26 14.16 1.71 28.16
CA ASN A 26 14.85 2.06 29.39
C ASN A 26 15.44 0.81 30.06
N TYR A 27 16.71 0.88 30.47
CA TYR A 27 17.35 -0.17 31.29
C TYR A 27 17.04 0.08 32.77
N LYS A 28 16.47 -0.92 33.45
CA LYS A 28 15.88 -0.90 34.81
C LYS A 28 16.67 -0.15 35.90
N THR A 29 17.98 0.01 35.73
CA THR A 29 18.86 0.73 36.67
C THR A 29 18.79 2.27 36.52
N ILE A 30 18.01 2.80 35.57
CA ILE A 30 17.95 4.23 35.24
C ILE A 30 16.53 4.75 35.43
N SER A 31 16.39 5.94 36.00
CA SER A 31 15.10 6.63 36.06
C SER A 31 14.50 6.82 34.66
N ALA A 32 13.19 6.62 34.54
CA ALA A 32 12.44 6.83 33.29
C ALA A 32 12.46 8.28 32.80
N SER A 33 12.82 9.24 33.66
CA SER A 33 12.97 10.66 33.32
C SER A 33 14.28 10.97 32.57
N VAL A 34 15.19 10.00 32.47
CA VAL A 34 16.46 10.18 31.75
C VAL A 34 16.25 9.92 30.26
N PHE A 35 16.28 11.01 29.49
CA PHE A 35 16.17 10.97 28.04
C PHE A 35 17.44 10.39 27.39
N PRO A 36 17.33 9.70 26.23
CA PRO A 36 18.48 9.35 25.40
C PRO A 36 19.25 10.60 24.97
N THR A 37 20.57 10.50 24.91
CA THR A 37 21.44 11.62 24.48
C THR A 37 21.45 11.84 22.97
N SER A 38 21.12 10.81 22.18
CA SER A 38 20.99 10.91 20.73
C SER A 38 19.56 11.28 20.32
N PRO A 39 19.37 11.92 19.16
CA PRO A 39 18.02 12.13 18.63
C PRO A 39 17.33 10.80 18.31
N PRO A 40 15.99 10.77 18.20
CA PRO A 40 15.28 9.59 17.77
C PRO A 40 15.69 9.15 16.35
N PRO A 41 15.72 7.84 16.06
CA PRO A 41 15.98 7.34 14.72
C PRO A 41 14.99 7.93 13.71
N VAL A 42 15.52 8.44 12.59
CA VAL A 42 14.72 8.99 11.50
C VAL A 42 14.09 7.84 10.71
N THR A 43 12.79 7.94 10.46
CA THR A 43 12.08 6.95 9.64
C THR A 43 12.61 6.96 8.20
N PRO A 44 12.99 5.81 7.62
CA PRO A 44 13.46 5.75 6.23
C PRO A 44 12.43 6.30 5.24
N LEU A 45 12.89 6.85 4.12
CA LEU A 45 12.04 7.44 3.08
C LEU A 45 10.82 6.56 2.75
N TRP A 46 9.63 7.18 2.77
CA TRP A 46 8.36 6.46 2.67
C TRP A 46 8.18 5.72 1.33
N ASN A 47 8.82 6.24 0.28
CA ASN A 47 8.74 5.77 -1.10
C ASN A 47 9.95 4.93 -1.54
N ASP A 48 10.91 4.65 -0.66
CA ASP A 48 12.03 3.75 -0.95
C ASP A 48 11.59 2.28 -0.86
N PHE A 49 11.00 1.80 -1.95
CA PHE A 49 10.55 0.42 -2.07
C PHE A 49 11.71 -0.58 -2.22
N ASN A 50 12.90 -0.15 -2.63
CA ASN A 50 14.06 -1.03 -2.75
C ASN A 50 14.51 -1.49 -1.37
N ARG A 51 14.61 -0.56 -0.40
CA ARG A 51 14.88 -0.90 1.00
C ARG A 51 13.82 -1.82 1.60
N SER A 52 12.54 -1.56 1.31
CA SER A 52 11.45 -2.40 1.80
C SER A 52 11.55 -3.82 1.25
N LYS A 53 11.79 -3.98 -0.06
CA LYS A 53 12.02 -5.28 -0.69
C LYS A 53 13.25 -5.99 -0.11
N ALA A 54 14.34 -5.28 0.13
CA ALA A 54 15.56 -5.84 0.69
C ALA A 54 15.31 -6.45 2.08
N PHE A 55 14.58 -5.74 2.96
CA PHE A 55 14.19 -6.26 4.27
C PHE A 55 13.22 -7.45 4.16
N THR A 56 12.14 -7.35 3.38
CA THR A 56 11.14 -8.41 3.27
C THR A 56 11.75 -9.72 2.75
N LYS A 57 12.73 -9.66 1.83
CA LYS A 57 13.41 -10.84 1.30
C LYS A 57 14.31 -11.58 2.30
N GLN A 58 14.60 -10.99 3.46
CA GLN A 58 15.40 -11.65 4.51
C GLN A 58 14.56 -12.58 5.38
N ILE A 59 13.23 -12.49 5.32
CA ILE A 59 12.32 -13.29 6.13
C ILE A 59 12.23 -14.69 5.51
N ILE A 60 12.84 -15.67 6.17
CA ILE A 60 12.82 -17.10 5.78
C ILE A 60 12.32 -17.96 6.94
N SER A 61 11.78 -19.15 6.64
CA SER A 61 11.34 -20.09 7.67
C SER A 61 12.53 -20.67 8.44
N LYS A 62 12.30 -21.02 9.71
CA LYS A 62 13.30 -21.70 10.54
C LYS A 62 13.53 -23.13 10.03
N MET A 63 14.77 -23.63 10.11
CA MET A 63 15.08 -25.04 9.83
C MET A 63 14.17 -25.98 10.64
N GLY A 64 13.66 -27.03 9.98
CA GLY A 64 12.71 -27.97 10.56
C GLY A 64 11.23 -27.57 10.41
N THR A 65 10.93 -26.38 9.87
CA THR A 65 9.55 -26.03 9.50
C THR A 65 9.10 -26.92 8.33
N PRO A 66 7.88 -27.52 8.39
CA PRO A 66 7.34 -28.32 7.29
C PRO A 66 7.36 -27.54 5.96
N GLN A 67 7.79 -28.20 4.89
CA GLN A 67 7.85 -27.59 3.57
C GLN A 67 6.44 -27.47 2.97
N PRO A 68 6.20 -26.44 2.14
CA PRO A 68 4.95 -26.34 1.41
C PRO A 68 4.76 -27.52 0.45
N PRO A 69 3.51 -27.85 0.07
CA PRO A 69 3.25 -28.84 -0.97
C PRO A 69 4.03 -28.52 -2.25
N LYS A 70 4.64 -29.54 -2.86
CA LYS A 70 5.40 -29.38 -4.12
C LYS A 70 4.51 -29.05 -5.32
N TYR A 71 3.25 -29.47 -5.25
CA TYR A 71 2.28 -29.33 -6.33
C TYR A 71 1.01 -28.69 -5.81
N SER A 72 0.40 -27.89 -6.68
CA SER A 72 -0.87 -27.22 -6.43
C SER A 72 -1.97 -27.92 -7.21
N ASN A 73 -3.09 -28.24 -6.55
CA ASN A 73 -4.26 -28.80 -7.24
C ASN A 73 -5.06 -27.72 -7.99
N GLN A 74 -5.01 -26.46 -7.55
CA GLN A 74 -5.77 -25.36 -8.13
C GLN A 74 -5.01 -24.03 -7.99
N LYS A 75 -5.01 -23.23 -9.05
CA LYS A 75 -4.46 -21.87 -9.04
C LYS A 75 -5.58 -20.86 -9.26
N ILE A 76 -5.53 -19.77 -8.49
CA ILE A 76 -6.42 -18.62 -8.66
C ILE A 76 -5.55 -17.38 -8.83
N LEU A 77 -5.84 -16.59 -9.86
CA LEU A 77 -5.20 -15.31 -10.11
C LEU A 77 -6.17 -14.20 -9.72
N LEU A 78 -5.76 -13.35 -8.78
CA LEU A 78 -6.60 -12.30 -8.21
C LEU A 78 -6.03 -10.92 -8.58
N LEU A 79 -6.69 -10.24 -9.52
CA LEU A 79 -6.37 -8.87 -9.90
C LEU A 79 -7.10 -7.89 -8.97
N ASN A 80 -6.31 -7.11 -8.22
CA ASN A 80 -6.83 -6.05 -7.36
C ASN A 80 -6.96 -4.74 -8.14
N THR A 81 -8.16 -4.15 -8.13
CA THR A 81 -8.48 -2.91 -8.83
C THR A 81 -9.31 -1.96 -7.97
N GLN A 82 -9.20 -0.68 -8.25
CA GLN A 82 -10.09 0.35 -7.72
C GLN A 82 -10.91 0.88 -8.90
N ASN A 83 -12.23 0.72 -8.81
CA ASN A 83 -13.18 1.00 -9.89
C ASN A 83 -14.21 2.02 -9.43
N LEU A 84 -14.95 2.56 -10.39
CA LEU A 84 -16.17 3.32 -10.15
C LEU A 84 -17.37 2.45 -10.47
N ILE A 85 -18.27 2.24 -9.49
CA ILE A 85 -19.56 1.55 -9.68
C ILE A 85 -20.65 2.56 -9.34
N GLY A 86 -21.40 3.00 -10.36
CA GLY A 86 -22.23 4.20 -10.24
C GLY A 86 -21.36 5.42 -9.92
N ASN A 87 -21.62 6.08 -8.79
CA ASN A 87 -20.82 7.23 -8.30
C ASN A 87 -19.87 6.86 -7.15
N PHE A 88 -19.72 5.56 -6.83
CA PHE A 88 -18.92 5.13 -5.69
C PHE A 88 -17.60 4.52 -6.14
N THR A 89 -16.50 5.01 -5.56
CA THR A 89 -15.20 4.34 -5.66
C THR A 89 -15.22 3.06 -4.84
N LYS A 90 -14.97 1.92 -5.49
CA LYS A 90 -15.00 0.59 -4.87
C LYS A 90 -13.71 -0.16 -5.17
N TRP A 91 -13.30 -1.01 -4.25
CA TRP A 91 -12.27 -2.02 -4.51
C TRP A 91 -12.93 -3.27 -5.07
N ALA A 92 -12.29 -3.88 -6.07
CA ALA A 92 -12.75 -5.09 -6.73
C ALA A 92 -11.61 -6.08 -6.93
N ILE A 93 -11.95 -7.36 -6.87
CA ILE A 93 -11.06 -8.48 -7.19
C ILE A 93 -11.65 -9.19 -8.40
N ASN A 94 -10.86 -9.35 -9.47
CA ASN A 94 -11.32 -9.92 -10.75
C ASN A 94 -12.65 -9.29 -11.21
N ASN A 95 -12.73 -7.96 -11.12
CA ASN A 95 -13.87 -7.15 -11.53
C ASN A 95 -15.17 -7.37 -10.71
N VAL A 96 -15.08 -8.02 -9.54
CA VAL A 96 -16.18 -8.18 -8.58
C VAL A 96 -15.86 -7.40 -7.30
N SER A 97 -16.73 -6.47 -6.92
CA SER A 97 -16.69 -5.79 -5.63
C SER A 97 -17.56 -6.54 -4.62
N LEU A 98 -16.99 -6.93 -3.49
CA LEU A 98 -17.70 -7.73 -2.48
C LEU A 98 -18.83 -6.93 -1.82
N THR A 99 -20.02 -7.52 -1.81
CA THR A 99 -21.16 -7.08 -0.99
C THR A 99 -21.55 -8.21 -0.05
N LEU A 100 -21.48 -7.99 1.27
CA LEU A 100 -21.82 -9.05 2.22
C LEU A 100 -23.33 -9.31 2.22
N PRO A 101 -23.77 -10.58 2.23
CA PRO A 101 -25.18 -10.91 2.39
C PRO A 101 -25.64 -10.63 3.83
N VAL A 102 -26.95 -10.42 4.01
CA VAL A 102 -27.55 -10.24 5.35
C VAL A 102 -27.49 -11.50 6.20
N THR A 103 -27.49 -12.68 5.57
CA THR A 103 -27.37 -13.97 6.25
C THR A 103 -25.91 -14.40 6.31
N PRO A 104 -25.33 -14.68 7.49
CA PRO A 104 -23.94 -15.09 7.61
C PRO A 104 -23.60 -16.33 6.76
N TYR A 105 -22.45 -16.32 6.08
CA TYR A 105 -22.01 -17.43 5.22
C TYR A 105 -21.93 -18.76 5.96
N ILE A 106 -21.36 -18.78 7.16
CA ILE A 106 -21.19 -20.01 7.96
C ILE A 106 -22.56 -20.64 8.27
N GLY A 107 -23.54 -19.82 8.70
CA GLY A 107 -24.91 -20.29 8.93
C GLY A 107 -25.56 -20.80 7.66
N SER A 108 -25.42 -20.04 6.57
CA SER A 108 -25.95 -20.43 5.25
C SER A 108 -25.41 -21.77 4.77
N LEU A 109 -24.10 -22.01 4.93
CA LEU A 109 -23.44 -23.25 4.54
C LEU A 109 -23.83 -24.42 5.47
N LYS A 110 -23.79 -24.21 6.78
CA LYS A 110 -24.11 -25.23 7.79
C LYS A 110 -25.55 -25.74 7.67
N PHE A 111 -26.51 -24.81 7.52
CA PHE A 111 -27.93 -25.12 7.43
C PHE A 111 -28.44 -25.27 5.99
N LYS A 112 -27.54 -25.27 5.00
CA LYS A 112 -27.86 -25.41 3.57
C LYS A 112 -28.95 -24.43 3.09
N LEU A 113 -28.93 -23.21 3.62
CA LEU A 113 -29.89 -22.17 3.27
C LEU A 113 -29.76 -21.82 1.79
N LYS A 114 -30.90 -21.73 1.09
CA LYS A 114 -30.95 -21.33 -0.32
C LYS A 114 -31.11 -19.81 -0.41
N ASN A 115 -30.64 -19.24 -1.51
CA ASN A 115 -30.83 -17.82 -1.85
C ASN A 115 -30.26 -16.81 -0.85
N THR A 116 -29.32 -17.21 0.01
CA THR A 116 -28.66 -16.32 0.97
C THR A 116 -27.39 -15.67 0.42
N PHE A 117 -26.78 -16.27 -0.61
CA PHE A 117 -25.64 -15.73 -1.36
C PHE A 117 -25.57 -16.40 -2.75
N ASP A 118 -24.80 -15.82 -3.67
CA ASP A 118 -24.57 -16.39 -4.99
C ASP A 118 -23.75 -17.68 -4.89
N ARG A 119 -24.35 -18.79 -5.34
CA ARG A 119 -23.68 -20.10 -5.32
C ARG A 119 -22.80 -20.32 -6.54
N LYS A 120 -22.83 -19.42 -7.52
CA LYS A 120 -21.91 -19.43 -8.65
C LYS A 120 -20.50 -19.11 -8.15
N PRO A 121 -19.48 -19.92 -8.52
CA PRO A 121 -18.11 -19.63 -8.12
C PRO A 121 -17.65 -18.28 -8.70
N PRO A 122 -17.01 -17.42 -7.91
CA PRO A 122 -16.48 -16.15 -8.40
C PRO A 122 -15.36 -16.37 -9.44
N PRO A 123 -15.04 -15.37 -10.28
CA PRO A 123 -14.03 -15.49 -11.33
C PRO A 123 -12.66 -15.88 -10.77
N ARG A 124 -12.03 -16.91 -11.34
CA ARG A 124 -10.73 -17.43 -10.86
C ARG A 124 -9.51 -16.81 -11.54
N THR A 125 -9.73 -15.99 -12.57
CA THR A 125 -8.67 -15.31 -13.34
C THR A 125 -9.17 -13.95 -13.82
N TYR A 126 -8.26 -13.18 -14.41
CA TYR A 126 -8.51 -11.95 -15.16
C TYR A 126 -7.95 -12.09 -16.59
N PRO A 127 -8.31 -11.19 -17.53
CA PRO A 127 -7.77 -11.21 -18.89
C PRO A 127 -6.24 -11.13 -18.90
N ILE A 128 -5.57 -12.02 -19.63
CA ILE A 128 -4.10 -12.10 -19.64
C ILE A 128 -3.43 -10.87 -20.26
N ASP A 129 -4.15 -10.20 -21.15
CA ASP A 129 -3.78 -8.96 -21.84
C ASP A 129 -4.10 -7.69 -21.03
N TYR A 130 -4.50 -7.83 -19.77
CA TYR A 130 -4.82 -6.70 -18.92
C TYR A 130 -3.60 -5.83 -18.66
N ASP A 131 -3.62 -4.59 -19.16
CA ASP A 131 -2.57 -3.59 -18.93
C ASP A 131 -2.70 -2.96 -17.53
N ILE A 132 -1.87 -3.46 -16.63
CA ILE A 132 -1.81 -3.05 -15.22
C ILE A 132 -1.32 -1.63 -14.97
N PHE A 133 -0.73 -0.97 -15.98
CA PHE A 133 -0.26 0.41 -15.87
C PHE A 133 -1.34 1.42 -16.29
N LYS A 134 -2.36 0.97 -17.02
CA LYS A 134 -3.50 1.81 -17.43
C LYS A 134 -4.54 1.93 -16.32
N ASN A 135 -5.43 2.91 -16.49
CA ASN A 135 -6.66 2.95 -15.72
C ASN A 135 -7.45 1.65 -15.94
N PRO A 136 -8.03 1.02 -14.89
CA PRO A 136 -9.08 0.06 -15.13
C PRO A 136 -10.15 0.77 -15.93
N VAL A 137 -10.38 0.29 -17.14
CA VAL A 137 -11.53 0.69 -17.93
C VAL A 137 -12.73 0.09 -17.18
N ASN A 138 -13.71 0.91 -16.83
CA ASN A 138 -14.80 0.56 -15.90
C ASN A 138 -16.08 -0.01 -16.56
N PRO A 139 -16.12 -0.67 -17.72
CA PRO A 139 -17.44 -0.93 -18.33
C PRO A 139 -18.22 -2.01 -17.58
N ASN A 140 -17.56 -2.94 -16.86
CA ASN A 140 -18.19 -4.20 -16.45
C ASN A 140 -18.00 -4.56 -14.96
N THR A 141 -17.52 -3.66 -14.10
CA THR A 141 -17.33 -4.01 -12.67
C THR A 141 -18.67 -4.21 -12.00
N THR A 142 -18.89 -5.37 -11.40
CA THR A 142 -20.15 -5.71 -10.73
C THR A 142 -19.95 -5.87 -9.23
N THR A 143 -21.04 -5.81 -8.47
CA THR A 143 -21.08 -6.26 -7.08
C THR A 143 -21.41 -7.74 -7.01
N GLY A 144 -20.88 -8.46 -6.03
CA GLY A 144 -21.18 -9.87 -5.85
C GLY A 144 -20.88 -10.38 -4.45
N ASN A 145 -21.42 -11.56 -4.13
CA ASN A 145 -21.31 -12.17 -2.80
C ASN A 145 -21.02 -13.68 -2.87
N GLY A 146 -20.53 -14.17 -4.01
CA GLY A 146 -20.14 -15.57 -4.19
C GLY A 146 -18.88 -15.95 -3.41
N VAL A 147 -18.68 -17.24 -3.20
CA VAL A 147 -17.60 -17.80 -2.38
C VAL A 147 -16.81 -18.84 -3.17
N TYR A 148 -15.48 -18.84 -3.05
CA TYR A 148 -14.66 -19.95 -3.52
C TYR A 148 -14.78 -21.13 -2.55
N VAL A 149 -15.30 -22.27 -3.01
CA VAL A 149 -15.46 -23.49 -2.20
C VAL A 149 -14.48 -24.56 -2.67
N GLY A 150 -13.91 -25.31 -1.72
CA GLY A 150 -13.06 -26.48 -2.01
C GLY A 150 -11.71 -26.14 -2.65
N VAL A 151 -11.19 -24.93 -2.40
CA VAL A 151 -9.91 -24.48 -2.93
C VAL A 151 -8.89 -24.44 -1.80
N VAL A 152 -7.82 -25.22 -1.92
CA VAL A 152 -6.57 -24.94 -1.18
C VAL A 152 -5.89 -23.83 -1.95
N LEU A 153 -5.85 -22.64 -1.35
CA LEU A 153 -5.29 -21.44 -1.98
C LEU A 153 -3.76 -21.49 -1.92
N ASP A 154 -3.12 -21.79 -3.04
CA ASP A 154 -1.76 -21.28 -3.27
C ASP A 154 -1.88 -19.84 -3.76
N PHE A 155 -1.64 -18.89 -2.85
CA PHE A 155 -1.69 -17.48 -3.18
C PHE A 155 -0.54 -17.11 -4.12
N VAL A 156 -0.86 -16.78 -5.37
CA VAL A 156 -0.15 -15.69 -6.05
C VAL A 156 -0.99 -14.44 -5.85
N LEU A 157 -0.77 -13.78 -4.71
CA LEU A 157 -1.39 -12.48 -4.45
C LEU A 157 -0.62 -11.41 -5.21
N ILE A 158 -1.09 -11.08 -6.41
CA ILE A 158 -0.62 -9.88 -7.12
C ILE A 158 -1.42 -8.68 -6.58
N ILE A 159 -0.92 -8.05 -5.52
CA ILE A 159 -1.40 -6.72 -5.12
C ILE A 159 -0.80 -5.70 -6.07
N MET A 160 -1.60 -5.22 -7.01
CA MET A 160 -1.25 -4.08 -7.85
C MET A 160 -1.81 -2.81 -7.22
N TYR A 161 -0.95 -2.07 -6.54
CA TYR A 161 -1.30 -0.76 -6.03
C TYR A 161 -1.25 0.24 -7.18
N LYS A 162 -2.41 0.76 -7.55
CA LYS A 162 -2.50 1.77 -8.60
C LYS A 162 -2.02 3.12 -8.06
N LYS A 163 -0.75 3.41 -8.34
CA LYS A 163 -0.02 4.66 -8.12
C LYS A 163 -0.50 5.78 -9.07
N TRP A 164 -1.82 5.98 -9.23
CA TRP A 164 -2.38 6.99 -10.16
C TRP A 164 -2.27 8.45 -9.70
N ASP A 165 -1.80 8.65 -8.47
CA ASP A 165 -1.77 9.95 -7.79
C ASP A 165 -0.35 10.44 -7.46
N LYS A 166 0.67 9.61 -7.74
CA LYS A 166 2.08 9.96 -7.55
C LYS A 166 2.71 10.48 -8.86
N MET A 167 2.38 9.90 -10.03
CA MET A 167 2.89 10.41 -11.31
C MET A 167 2.31 11.78 -11.70
N ARG A 168 1.02 12.06 -11.44
CA ARG A 168 0.45 13.40 -11.71
C ARG A 168 1.05 14.48 -10.81
N ARG A 169 1.27 14.19 -9.53
CA ARG A 169 1.88 15.16 -8.59
C ARG A 169 3.38 15.34 -8.79
N GLU A 170 4.12 14.28 -9.13
CA GLU A 170 5.54 14.39 -9.48
C GLU A 170 5.72 15.19 -10.78
N ASN A 171 4.91 14.94 -11.82
CA ASN A 171 4.99 15.71 -13.07
C ASN A 171 4.56 17.18 -12.89
N LEU A 172 3.56 17.48 -12.07
CA LEU A 172 3.19 18.86 -11.75
C LEU A 172 4.26 19.57 -10.91
N TYR A 173 4.92 18.84 -9.99
CA TYR A 173 5.98 19.40 -9.15
C TYR A 173 7.27 19.64 -9.94
N HIS A 174 7.71 18.68 -10.76
CA HIS A 174 8.87 18.85 -11.64
C HIS A 174 8.65 19.98 -12.64
N ARG A 175 7.46 20.07 -13.25
CA ARG A 175 7.11 21.17 -14.17
C ARG A 175 7.04 22.54 -13.48
N SER A 176 6.58 22.59 -12.23
CA SER A 176 6.58 23.84 -11.44
C SER A 176 8.00 24.30 -11.10
N VAL A 177 8.88 23.37 -10.72
CA VAL A 177 10.29 23.66 -10.42
C VAL A 177 11.04 24.08 -11.68
N GLU A 178 10.86 23.38 -12.80
CA GLU A 178 11.46 23.73 -14.09
C GLU A 178 11.00 25.11 -14.58
N ASN A 179 9.71 25.42 -14.47
CA ASN A 179 9.19 26.75 -14.83
C ASN A 179 9.74 27.85 -13.89
N SER A 180 9.85 27.59 -12.59
CA SER A 180 10.40 28.58 -11.63
C SER A 180 11.88 28.88 -11.87
N VAL A 181 12.66 27.87 -12.28
CA VAL A 181 14.08 28.05 -12.64
C VAL A 181 14.22 28.77 -13.99
N ARG A 182 13.31 28.51 -14.93
CA ARG A 182 13.30 29.13 -16.26
C ARG A 182 12.83 30.59 -16.25
N ASP A 183 11.90 30.92 -15.36
CA ASP A 183 11.34 32.27 -15.21
C ASP A 183 12.14 33.14 -14.22
N SER A 184 13.22 32.60 -13.62
CA SER A 184 14.15 33.37 -12.80
C SER A 184 14.99 34.28 -13.71
N PRO A 185 14.88 35.61 -13.61
CA PRO A 185 15.72 36.51 -14.39
C PRO A 185 17.11 36.52 -13.78
N THR A 186 18.03 35.76 -14.36
CA THR A 186 19.44 36.16 -14.34
C THR A 186 19.61 37.25 -15.39
N ASN A 187 19.62 38.51 -14.96
CA ASN A 187 20.21 39.65 -15.67
C ASN A 187 20.94 40.49 -14.61
N SER A 188 22.27 40.50 -14.56
CA SER A 188 23.19 41.32 -15.36
C SER A 188 23.05 42.84 -15.13
N ALA A 189 24.11 43.40 -14.53
CA ALA A 189 24.74 44.71 -14.78
C ALA A 189 24.04 46.04 -14.40
N THR A 190 24.66 46.71 -13.41
CA THR A 190 25.05 48.15 -13.35
C THR A 190 23.97 49.25 -13.39
N THR A 191 24.00 50.19 -12.42
CA THR A 191 24.17 51.66 -12.61
C THR A 191 23.73 52.50 -11.38
N ASN A 192 24.70 53.27 -10.87
CA ASN A 192 24.69 54.58 -10.18
C ASN A 192 23.93 54.82 -8.86
N GLN A 193 24.73 55.02 -7.79
CA GLN A 193 24.45 55.94 -6.69
C GLN A 193 24.70 57.39 -7.14
N HIS A 194 23.75 58.28 -6.85
CA HIS A 194 24.04 59.70 -6.64
C HIS A 194 23.25 60.21 -5.42
N SER A 195 23.97 61.00 -4.62
CA SER A 195 23.65 61.80 -3.42
C SER A 195 22.41 62.71 -3.59
N SER A 196 21.77 63.30 -2.58
CA SER A 196 22.18 63.97 -1.32
C SER A 196 20.93 64.07 -0.40
N ASP A 197 20.87 64.46 0.88
CA ASP A 197 21.68 65.23 1.84
C ASP A 197 21.49 64.62 3.25
#